data_AF-A0A7C5BYH7-F1
#
_entry.id   AF-A0A7C5BYH7-F1
#
_cell.length_a   1.000
_cell.length_b   1.000
_cell.length_c   1.000
_cell.angle_alpha   90.00
_cell.angle_beta   90.00
_cell.angle_gamma   90.00
#
_symmetry.space_group_name_H-M   'P 1'
#
loop_
_entity.id
_entity.type
_entity.pdbx_description
1 polymer ?
#
loop_
_entity_poly.entity_id
_entity_poly.type
_entity_poly.pdbx_seq_one_letter_code
_entity_poly.pdbx_strand_id
1 'polypeptide(L)'
;MKGRLPEVPGPNGVGLFILQNVYAAWPTLPDVRIKRLRIVQVLPKSTPHINSPPVGLANASPGKQVLGTVPVEPDGSAYFWAPAGIPLSFQALDELGQAVQIMRSVTYLQPGEVSSCIGCHEPRHLAPPSGAMPLALRRPPSEIQPGPPGSRPFSYPLLVQPILDRHCVGCHNDTRAEGGVNLVGRSQGQYSVSYLALAPRVKISAWDGRADFRTTNSEPYTQPDFFGARGSPLMKLLLSGHGGVELSAEEIEALATWMDSNALFYGTFDPQDQARQQRGEQIAGPAWE
;
A
#
# COMPACT_ATOMS: atom_id res chain seq x y z
N MET A 1 -16.44 -19.06 3.90
CA MET A 1 -15.48 -20.07 4.40
C MET A 1 -14.14 -19.83 3.74
N LYS A 2 -13.12 -19.53 4.58
CA LYS A 2 -11.67 -19.36 4.31
C LYS A 2 -11.25 -19.05 2.86
N GLY A 3 -10.99 -17.78 2.59
CA GLY A 3 -10.28 -17.33 1.39
C GLY A 3 -8.90 -17.99 1.35
N ARG A 4 -8.76 -19.02 0.54
CA ARG A 4 -7.49 -19.66 0.23
C ARG A 4 -6.72 -18.66 -0.64
N LEU A 5 -5.55 -18.24 -0.18
CA LEU A 5 -4.55 -17.60 -1.03
C LEU A 5 -4.41 -18.44 -2.33
N PRO A 6 -4.23 -17.85 -3.52
CA PRO A 6 -3.89 -18.64 -4.70
C PRO A 6 -2.65 -19.49 -4.37
N GLU A 7 -2.71 -20.78 -4.72
CA GLU A 7 -1.63 -21.74 -4.50
C GLU A 7 -0.34 -21.19 -5.13
N VAL A 8 0.56 -20.68 -4.29
CA VAL A 8 1.96 -20.47 -4.69
C VAL A 8 2.57 -21.87 -4.78
N PRO A 9 3.11 -22.30 -5.93
CA PRO A 9 3.45 -23.69 -6.15
C PRO A 9 4.62 -24.12 -5.25
N GLY A 10 4.28 -24.85 -4.19
CA GLY A 10 5.19 -25.69 -3.41
C GLY A 10 6.37 -24.98 -2.72
N PRO A 11 7.27 -25.74 -2.08
CA PRO A 11 8.54 -25.26 -1.54
C PRO A 11 9.49 -24.65 -2.61
N ASN A 12 9.07 -24.62 -3.88
CA ASN A 12 9.79 -24.07 -5.03
C ASN A 12 9.26 -22.70 -5.49
N GLY A 13 8.37 -22.03 -4.74
CA GLY A 13 7.77 -20.74 -5.14
C GLY A 13 7.90 -19.61 -4.11
N VAL A 14 8.64 -19.83 -3.03
CA VAL A 14 8.82 -18.87 -1.93
C VAL A 14 10.29 -18.73 -1.55
N GLY A 15 10.64 -17.63 -0.90
CA GLY A 15 11.90 -17.46 -0.19
C GLY A 15 11.68 -16.71 1.12
N LEU A 16 12.78 -16.31 1.76
CA LEU A 16 12.79 -15.69 3.08
C LEU A 16 13.38 -14.28 3.03
N PHE A 17 12.73 -13.37 3.75
CA PHE A 17 13.31 -12.07 4.09
C PHE A 17 13.65 -12.00 5.56
N ILE A 18 14.82 -11.43 5.87
CA ILE A 18 15.27 -11.08 7.21
C ILE A 18 15.57 -9.57 7.23
N LEU A 19 14.78 -8.79 7.97
CA LEU A 19 15.09 -7.42 8.32
C LEU A 19 15.68 -7.40 9.73
N GLN A 20 16.91 -6.91 9.89
CA GLN A 20 17.56 -6.90 11.20
C GLN A 20 17.01 -5.82 12.11
N ASN A 21 16.88 -4.58 11.62
CA ASN A 21 16.31 -3.49 12.40
C ASN A 21 15.72 -2.41 11.48
N VAL A 22 14.39 -2.28 11.44
CA VAL A 22 13.69 -1.26 10.65
C VAL A 22 14.12 0.17 10.98
N TYR A 23 14.59 0.45 12.19
CA TYR A 23 15.05 1.77 12.62
C TYR A 23 16.48 2.10 12.20
N ALA A 24 17.24 1.13 11.67
CA ALA A 24 18.47 1.39 10.93
C ALA A 24 18.15 1.94 9.53
N ALA A 25 17.36 3.01 9.49
CA ALA A 25 16.77 3.57 8.29
C ALA A 25 17.52 4.79 7.79
N TRP A 26 17.50 4.97 6.46
CA TRP A 26 17.86 6.23 5.84
C TRP A 26 16.77 6.66 4.84
N PRO A 27 16.07 7.78 5.08
CA PRO A 27 16.23 8.71 6.21
C PRO A 27 15.85 8.11 7.56
N THR A 28 16.29 8.77 8.63
CA THR A 28 15.91 8.41 10.00
C THR A 28 14.39 8.48 10.15
N LEU A 29 13.79 7.41 10.69
CA LEU A 29 12.37 7.37 10.98
C LEU A 29 12.03 8.32 12.15
N PRO A 30 10.83 8.91 12.18
CA PRO A 30 10.34 9.59 13.37
C PRO A 30 10.22 8.62 14.55
N ASP A 31 10.13 9.16 15.77
CA ASP A 31 9.93 8.39 16.99
C ASP A 31 8.51 7.81 17.05
N VAL A 32 8.28 6.78 16.23
CA VAL A 32 7.02 6.08 16.06
C VAL A 32 7.33 4.59 16.02
N ARG A 33 6.57 3.81 16.80
CA ARG A 33 6.73 2.36 16.81
C ARG A 33 6.24 1.76 15.51
N ILE A 34 7.14 1.08 14.80
CA ILE A 34 6.79 0.21 13.68
C ILE A 34 6.31 -1.14 14.23
N LYS A 35 5.08 -1.54 13.87
CA LYS A 35 4.45 -2.80 14.32
C LYS A 35 4.46 -3.89 13.26
N ARG A 36 4.39 -3.49 11.99
CA ARG A 36 4.20 -4.42 10.87
C ARG A 36 4.94 -3.92 9.63
N LEU A 37 5.30 -4.84 8.75
CA LEU A 37 5.65 -4.53 7.37
C LEU A 37 4.47 -4.89 6.48
N ARG A 38 4.01 -3.97 5.63
CA ARG A 38 3.13 -4.28 4.51
C ARG A 38 3.97 -4.79 3.36
N ILE A 39 3.58 -5.94 2.81
CA ILE A 39 4.20 -6.52 1.63
C ILE A 39 3.32 -6.20 0.43
N VAL A 40 3.85 -5.41 -0.48
CA VAL A 40 3.16 -4.95 -1.69
C VAL A 40 3.84 -5.58 -2.89
N GLN A 41 3.07 -6.19 -3.77
CA GLN A 41 3.57 -6.49 -5.11
C GLN A 41 3.35 -5.29 -6.02
N VAL A 42 4.38 -4.90 -6.75
CA VAL A 42 4.28 -3.90 -7.81
C VAL A 42 3.92 -4.60 -9.12
N LEU A 43 2.77 -4.29 -9.70
CA LEU A 43 2.29 -4.96 -10.90
C LEU A 43 2.96 -4.36 -12.14
N PRO A 44 3.60 -5.19 -13.00
CA PRO A 44 4.15 -4.72 -14.25
C PRO A 44 3.02 -4.20 -15.14
N LYS A 45 3.33 -3.17 -15.92
CA LYS A 45 2.38 -2.64 -16.89
C LYS A 45 2.34 -3.54 -18.12
N SER A 46 1.15 -4.00 -18.50
CA SER A 46 0.93 -4.86 -19.68
C SER A 46 0.66 -4.08 -20.97
N THR A 47 0.68 -2.74 -20.93
CA THR A 47 0.38 -1.88 -22.08
C THR A 47 1.51 -0.88 -22.35
N PRO A 48 1.74 -0.48 -23.63
CA PRO A 48 2.93 0.29 -24.01
C PRO A 48 2.90 1.77 -23.59
N HIS A 49 1.72 2.36 -23.38
CA HIS A 49 1.59 3.79 -23.11
C HIS A 49 1.36 4.06 -21.63
N ILE A 50 2.17 4.94 -21.04
CA ILE A 50 2.25 5.30 -19.61
C ILE A 50 0.91 5.25 -18.85
N ASN A 51 -0.13 5.91 -19.36
CA ASN A 51 -1.46 6.00 -18.73
C ASN A 51 -2.58 5.45 -19.63
N SER A 52 -2.30 4.49 -20.50
CA SER A 52 -3.34 3.85 -21.32
C SER A 52 -3.37 2.33 -21.06
N PRO A 53 -4.26 1.81 -20.20
CA PRO A 53 -5.13 2.58 -19.30
C PRO A 53 -4.35 3.13 -18.08
N PRO A 54 -4.90 4.15 -17.39
CA PRO A 54 -4.40 4.56 -16.08
C PRO A 54 -4.94 3.62 -15.00
N VAL A 55 -4.25 3.57 -13.86
CA VAL A 55 -4.70 2.82 -12.66
C VAL A 55 -5.20 3.75 -11.55
N GLY A 56 -5.03 5.06 -11.72
CA GLY A 56 -5.43 6.11 -10.79
C GLY A 56 -5.04 7.49 -11.33
N LEU A 57 -5.17 8.54 -10.51
CA LEU A 57 -4.88 9.92 -10.94
C LEU A 57 -3.37 10.21 -11.03
N ALA A 58 -2.56 9.45 -10.30
CA ALA A 58 -1.12 9.59 -10.33
C ALA A 58 -0.55 9.26 -11.72
N ASN A 59 0.04 10.25 -12.39
CA ASN A 59 0.72 10.06 -13.66
C ASN A 59 1.87 9.06 -13.50
N ALA A 60 1.97 8.11 -14.44
CA ALA A 60 3.01 7.08 -14.45
C ALA A 60 2.99 6.12 -13.24
N SER A 61 1.85 5.96 -12.57
CA SER A 61 1.76 5.05 -11.43
C SER A 61 1.81 3.59 -11.87
N PRO A 62 2.64 2.74 -11.22
CA PRO A 62 2.50 1.30 -11.40
C PRO A 62 1.21 0.80 -10.74
N GLY A 63 0.71 -0.33 -11.21
CA GLY A 63 -0.31 -1.09 -10.50
C GLY A 63 0.28 -1.70 -9.23
N LYS A 64 -0.54 -1.97 -8.23
CA LYS A 64 -0.10 -2.62 -6.99
C LYS A 64 -1.12 -3.63 -6.50
N GLN A 65 -0.68 -4.53 -5.64
CA GLN A 65 -1.57 -5.28 -4.76
C GLN A 65 -0.89 -5.57 -3.42
N VAL A 66 -1.66 -5.57 -2.34
CA VAL A 66 -1.16 -5.89 -1.01
C VAL A 66 -1.29 -7.39 -0.79
N LEU A 67 -0.15 -8.06 -0.64
CA LEU A 67 -0.13 -9.48 -0.31
C LEU A 67 -0.54 -9.71 1.14
N GLY A 68 -0.23 -8.74 2.00
CA GLY A 68 -0.62 -8.71 3.40
C GLY A 68 0.41 -8.00 4.27
N THR A 69 0.44 -8.38 5.55
CA THR A 69 1.38 -7.83 6.53
C THR A 69 2.07 -8.93 7.34
N VAL A 70 3.24 -8.60 7.88
CA VAL A 70 4.02 -9.45 8.78
C VAL A 70 4.43 -8.62 10.01
N PRO A 71 4.58 -9.23 11.19
CA PRO A 71 4.95 -8.50 12.41
C PRO A 71 6.39 -7.98 12.36
N VAL A 72 6.60 -6.83 12.98
CA VAL A 72 7.91 -6.29 13.35
C VAL A 72 8.05 -6.40 14.86
N GLU A 73 9.14 -7.01 15.30
CA GLU A 73 9.43 -7.22 16.71
C GLU A 73 9.80 -5.90 17.42
N PRO A 74 9.77 -5.86 18.78
CA PRO A 74 10.13 -4.66 19.53
C PRO A 74 11.55 -4.12 19.25
N ASP A 75 12.49 -4.96 18.81
CA ASP A 75 13.85 -4.55 18.42
C ASP A 75 13.93 -4.05 16.96
N GLY A 76 12.80 -3.95 16.26
CA GLY A 76 12.71 -3.53 14.86
C GLY A 76 12.93 -4.64 13.84
N SER A 77 13.16 -5.89 14.28
CA SER A 77 13.44 -6.99 13.37
C SER A 77 12.19 -7.63 12.77
N ALA A 78 12.30 -8.20 11.58
CA ALA A 78 11.25 -9.00 10.95
C ALA A 78 11.83 -10.21 10.21
N TYR A 79 11.14 -11.34 10.26
CA TYR A 79 11.52 -12.58 9.59
C TYR A 79 10.27 -13.28 9.06
N PHE A 80 10.20 -13.51 7.75
CA PHE A 80 8.98 -13.95 7.09
C PHE A 80 9.20 -14.62 5.74
N TRP A 81 8.22 -15.45 5.35
CA TRP A 81 8.10 -16.01 4.01
C TRP A 81 7.51 -15.00 3.04
N ALA A 82 8.05 -14.96 1.82
CA ALA A 82 7.51 -14.15 0.73
C ALA A 82 7.51 -14.92 -0.60
N PRO A 83 6.60 -14.62 -1.54
CA PRO A 83 6.62 -15.24 -2.86
C PRO A 83 7.89 -14.88 -3.62
N ALA A 84 8.45 -15.87 -4.31
CA ALA A 84 9.57 -15.71 -5.21
C ALA A 84 9.09 -15.36 -6.64
N GLY A 85 10.01 -14.81 -7.45
CA GLY A 85 9.77 -14.52 -8.86
C GLY A 85 8.87 -13.30 -9.13
N ILE A 86 8.47 -12.54 -8.10
CA ILE A 86 7.61 -11.36 -8.26
C ILE A 86 8.25 -10.11 -7.64
N PRO A 87 8.02 -8.92 -8.23
CA PRO A 87 8.54 -7.66 -7.70
C PRO A 87 7.79 -7.24 -6.43
N LEU A 88 8.50 -7.18 -5.32
CA LEU A 88 8.00 -6.83 -3.99
C LEU A 88 8.54 -5.47 -3.54
N SER A 89 7.73 -4.73 -2.81
CA SER A 89 8.12 -3.56 -2.05
C SER A 89 7.50 -3.60 -0.65
N PHE A 90 8.09 -2.84 0.27
CA PHE A 90 7.70 -2.84 1.68
C PHE A 90 7.25 -1.47 2.16
N GLN A 91 6.36 -1.47 3.15
CA GLN A 91 5.95 -0.27 3.87
C GLN A 91 6.06 -0.53 5.37
N ALA A 92 6.78 0.31 6.10
CA ALA A 92 6.90 0.22 7.55
C ALA A 92 5.66 0.86 8.19
N LEU A 93 4.85 0.08 8.90
CA LEU A 93 3.55 0.50 9.42
C LEU A 93 3.59 0.82 10.91
N ASP A 94 2.96 1.93 11.28
CA ASP A 94 2.70 2.30 12.67
C ASP A 94 1.55 1.50 13.31
N GLU A 95 1.14 1.89 14.51
CA GLU A 95 0.08 1.22 15.29
C GLU A 95 -1.30 1.32 14.62
N LEU A 96 -1.54 2.34 13.78
CA LEU A 96 -2.79 2.54 13.04
C LEU A 96 -2.75 1.88 11.65
N GLY A 97 -1.67 1.18 11.32
CA GLY A 97 -1.48 0.57 10.01
C GLY A 97 -1.14 1.58 8.91
N GLN A 98 -0.69 2.79 9.26
CA GLN A 98 -0.27 3.80 8.30
C GLN A 98 1.23 3.65 7.99
N ALA A 99 1.60 3.79 6.72
CA ALA A 99 3.00 3.72 6.31
C ALA A 99 3.77 4.97 6.79
N VAL A 100 4.74 4.75 7.67
CA VAL A 100 5.74 5.75 8.10
C VAL A 100 6.77 5.97 6.99
N GLN A 101 7.23 4.89 6.38
CA GLN A 101 8.14 4.91 5.23
C GLN A 101 7.66 3.91 4.17
N ILE A 102 7.76 4.34 2.90
CA ILE A 102 7.33 3.56 1.74
C ILE A 102 8.55 3.30 0.85
N MET A 103 8.84 2.02 0.58
CA MET A 103 9.83 1.64 -0.42
C MET A 103 9.31 1.98 -1.82
N ARG A 104 10.03 2.85 -2.53
CA ARG A 104 9.75 3.26 -3.92
C ARG A 104 10.61 2.55 -4.96
N SER A 105 11.24 1.45 -4.57
CA SER A 105 11.95 0.50 -5.42
C SER A 105 11.28 -0.88 -5.32
N VAL A 106 11.82 -1.87 -6.03
CA VAL A 106 11.40 -3.27 -5.91
C VAL A 106 12.59 -4.14 -5.51
N THR A 107 12.30 -5.22 -4.82
CA THR A 107 13.18 -6.37 -4.57
C THR A 107 12.46 -7.64 -4.99
N TYR A 108 13.18 -8.73 -5.18
CA TYR A 108 12.64 -10.03 -5.55
C TYR A 108 13.46 -11.14 -4.93
N LEU A 109 12.88 -12.33 -4.87
CA LEU A 109 13.54 -13.54 -4.42
C LEU A 109 13.55 -14.56 -5.56
N GLN A 110 14.60 -15.36 -5.63
CA GLN A 110 14.56 -16.67 -6.27
C GLN A 110 13.92 -17.70 -5.32
N PRO A 111 13.36 -18.79 -5.84
CA PRO A 111 12.89 -19.89 -5.01
C PRO A 111 13.96 -20.40 -4.03
N GLY A 112 13.61 -20.49 -2.75
CA GLY A 112 14.51 -20.92 -1.68
C GLY A 112 15.56 -19.88 -1.27
N GLU A 113 15.60 -18.69 -1.89
CA GLU A 113 16.54 -17.63 -1.52
C GLU A 113 16.25 -17.10 -0.11
N VAL A 114 17.32 -16.81 0.62
CA VAL A 114 17.28 -16.04 1.86
C VAL A 114 17.93 -14.69 1.61
N SER A 115 17.15 -13.62 1.67
CA SER A 115 17.64 -12.26 1.52
C SER A 115 17.58 -11.52 2.86
N SER A 116 18.63 -10.78 3.18
CA SER A 116 18.71 -10.01 4.43
C SER A 116 18.99 -8.53 4.18
N CYS A 117 18.26 -7.67 4.89
CA CYS A 117 18.48 -6.23 4.97
C CYS A 117 18.91 -5.89 6.41
N ILE A 118 19.89 -5.01 6.55
CA ILE A 118 20.30 -4.46 7.86
C ILE A 118 19.19 -3.54 8.37
N GLY A 119 18.61 -2.73 7.49
CA GLY A 119 17.58 -1.78 7.85
C GLY A 119 16.65 -1.40 6.69
N CYS A 120 15.99 -0.26 6.81
CA CYS A 120 15.08 0.24 5.78
C CYS A 120 15.81 1.30 4.94
N HIS A 121 16.33 0.89 3.77
CA HIS A 121 17.05 1.76 2.84
C HIS A 121 18.47 2.16 3.35
N GLU A 122 19.13 1.21 4.03
CA GLU A 122 20.51 1.33 4.47
C GLU A 122 21.50 1.45 3.30
N PRO A 123 22.68 2.07 3.51
CA PRO A 123 23.76 1.99 2.55
C PRO A 123 24.25 0.55 2.35
N ARG A 124 24.30 0.08 1.10
CA ARG A 124 24.67 -1.30 0.72
C ARG A 124 26.10 -1.72 1.06
N HIS A 125 26.95 -0.79 1.44
CA HIS A 125 28.35 -1.04 1.83
C HIS A 125 28.52 -1.19 3.34
N LEU A 126 27.43 -1.11 4.12
CA LEU A 126 27.48 -1.39 5.55
C LEU A 126 27.52 -2.89 5.79
N ALA A 127 28.35 -3.30 6.74
CA ALA A 127 28.26 -4.62 7.34
C ALA A 127 27.16 -4.60 8.42
N PRO A 128 26.46 -5.73 8.64
CA PRO A 128 25.59 -5.88 9.79
C PRO A 128 26.34 -5.54 11.09
N PRO A 129 25.74 -4.77 12.01
CA PRO A 129 26.37 -4.49 13.28
C PRO A 129 26.58 -5.79 14.05
N SER A 130 27.73 -5.92 14.71
CA SER A 130 27.93 -7.00 15.67
C SER A 130 26.99 -6.78 16.86
N GLY A 131 26.18 -7.78 17.21
CA GLY A 131 25.16 -7.58 18.23
C GLY A 131 24.37 -8.85 18.57
N ALA A 132 23.36 -8.66 19.42
CA ALA A 132 22.44 -9.73 19.77
C ALA A 132 21.67 -10.22 18.54
N MET A 133 21.37 -11.52 18.52
CA MET A 133 20.51 -12.10 17.49
C MET A 133 19.15 -11.38 17.48
N PRO A 134 18.69 -10.87 16.31
CA PRO A 134 17.39 -10.26 16.14
C PRO A 134 16.26 -11.13 16.73
N LEU A 135 15.31 -10.51 17.43
CA LEU A 135 14.20 -11.21 18.07
C LEU A 135 13.39 -12.05 17.07
N ALA A 136 13.23 -11.56 15.84
CA ALA A 136 12.46 -12.26 14.81
C ALA A 136 13.09 -13.61 14.42
N LEU A 137 14.41 -13.78 14.56
CA LEU A 137 15.12 -15.02 14.27
C LEU A 137 15.04 -16.06 15.40
N ARG A 138 14.48 -15.70 16.56
CA ARG A 138 14.28 -16.62 17.70
C ARG A 138 13.04 -17.50 17.56
N ARG A 139 12.29 -17.32 16.48
CA ARG A 139 11.07 -18.06 16.15
C ARG A 139 11.05 -18.41 14.66
N PRO A 140 10.17 -19.33 14.23
CA PRO A 140 9.99 -19.60 12.81
C PRO A 140 9.57 -18.33 12.03
N PRO A 141 9.90 -18.27 10.73
CA PRO A 141 9.50 -17.15 9.88
C PRO A 141 7.97 -16.99 9.85
N SER A 142 7.53 -15.74 9.89
CA SER A 142 6.11 -15.38 9.90
C SER A 142 5.45 -15.69 8.56
N GLU A 143 4.21 -16.18 8.61
CA GLU A 143 3.31 -16.19 7.45
C GLU A 143 2.74 -14.78 7.19
N ILE A 144 2.40 -14.50 5.93
CA ILE A 144 1.77 -13.24 5.53
C ILE A 144 0.31 -13.26 5.97
N GLN A 145 -0.07 -12.32 6.84
CA GLN A 145 -1.47 -12.10 7.21
C GLN A 145 -2.17 -11.27 6.14
N PRO A 146 -3.31 -11.71 5.57
CA PRO A 146 -3.99 -11.00 4.49
C PRO A 146 -4.29 -9.53 4.81
N GLY A 147 -4.19 -8.68 3.79
CA GLY A 147 -4.60 -7.27 3.88
C GLY A 147 -6.12 -7.09 3.81
N PRO A 148 -6.61 -5.84 3.91
CA PRO A 148 -8.03 -5.54 3.82
C PRO A 148 -8.67 -6.03 2.50
N PRO A 149 -9.95 -6.46 2.52
CA PRO A 149 -10.67 -6.80 1.29
C PRO A 149 -10.59 -5.69 0.24
N GLY A 150 -10.41 -6.06 -1.03
CA GLY A 150 -10.23 -5.08 -2.12
C GLY A 150 -8.81 -4.52 -2.26
N SER A 151 -7.83 -4.97 -1.46
CA SER A 151 -6.41 -4.61 -1.64
C SER A 151 -5.63 -5.59 -2.55
N ARG A 152 -6.24 -6.71 -2.96
CA ARG A 152 -5.60 -7.78 -3.74
C ARG A 152 -6.50 -8.36 -4.85
N PRO A 153 -6.33 -7.93 -6.11
CA PRO A 153 -5.65 -6.70 -6.50
C PRO A 153 -6.40 -5.47 -5.99
N PHE A 154 -5.78 -4.29 -6.01
CA PHE A 154 -6.44 -3.06 -5.57
C PHE A 154 -7.75 -2.80 -6.33
N SER A 155 -8.80 -2.42 -5.62
CA SER A 155 -10.08 -1.99 -6.17
C SER A 155 -10.69 -0.97 -5.23
N TYR A 156 -10.67 0.31 -5.60
CA TYR A 156 -11.24 1.37 -4.78
C TYR A 156 -12.72 1.14 -4.45
N PRO A 157 -13.58 0.70 -5.39
CA PRO A 157 -14.97 0.40 -5.10
C PRO A 157 -15.17 -0.73 -4.07
N LEU A 158 -14.23 -1.67 -3.95
CA LEU A 158 -14.30 -2.74 -2.96
C LEU A 158 -13.64 -2.37 -1.63
N LEU A 159 -12.55 -1.59 -1.67
CA LEU A 159 -11.72 -1.27 -0.51
C LEU A 159 -12.23 -0.05 0.27
N VAL A 160 -12.66 1.00 -0.43
CA VAL A 160 -12.92 2.32 0.18
C VAL A 160 -14.40 2.67 0.16
N GLN A 161 -15.07 2.49 -0.98
CA GLN A 161 -16.47 2.92 -1.14
C GLN A 161 -17.41 2.38 -0.04
N PRO A 162 -17.31 1.11 0.42
CA PRO A 162 -18.20 0.60 1.47
C PRO A 162 -18.09 1.36 2.80
N ILE A 163 -16.91 1.91 3.10
CA ILE A 163 -16.68 2.74 4.30
C ILE A 163 -17.37 4.09 4.10
N LEU A 164 -17.24 4.68 2.92
CA LEU A 164 -17.89 5.95 2.58
C LEU A 164 -19.42 5.83 2.58
N ASP A 165 -19.96 4.75 2.04
CA ASP A 165 -21.40 4.51 2.00
C ASP A 165 -21.99 4.42 3.41
N ARG A 166 -21.27 3.80 4.34
CA ARG A 166 -21.68 3.66 5.74
C ARG A 166 -21.64 4.99 6.49
N HIS A 167 -20.57 5.76 6.33
CA HIS A 167 -20.23 6.84 7.25
C HIS A 167 -20.32 8.24 6.66
N CYS A 168 -20.18 8.38 5.34
CA CYS A 168 -19.95 9.68 4.71
C CYS A 168 -21.08 10.09 3.76
N VAL A 169 -21.65 9.15 3.01
CA VAL A 169 -22.67 9.43 1.98
C VAL A 169 -23.94 10.05 2.57
N GLY A 170 -24.25 9.83 3.86
CA GLY A 170 -25.37 10.49 4.53
C GLY A 170 -25.32 12.02 4.48
N CYS A 171 -24.12 12.62 4.51
CA CYS A 171 -23.90 14.08 4.44
C CYS A 171 -23.18 14.54 3.17
N HIS A 172 -22.65 13.60 2.37
CA HIS A 172 -21.90 13.86 1.13
C HIS A 172 -22.48 13.06 -0.05
N ASN A 173 -23.63 13.48 -0.55
CA ASN A 173 -24.35 12.87 -1.67
C ASN A 173 -24.83 13.90 -2.69
N ASP A 174 -25.60 13.44 -3.68
CA ASP A 174 -26.10 14.25 -4.79
C ASP A 174 -27.05 15.40 -4.36
N THR A 175 -27.74 15.27 -3.23
CA THR A 175 -28.70 16.28 -2.74
C THR A 175 -28.17 17.08 -1.55
N ARG A 176 -27.21 16.51 -0.81
CA ARG A 176 -26.54 17.12 0.33
C ARG A 176 -25.03 16.92 0.18
N ALA A 177 -24.35 17.93 -0.34
CA ALA A 177 -22.90 17.91 -0.57
C ALA A 177 -22.19 18.86 0.41
N GLU A 178 -22.17 18.52 1.69
CA GLU A 178 -21.51 19.36 2.70
C GLU A 178 -20.03 19.60 2.35
N GLY A 179 -19.56 20.82 2.58
CA GLY A 179 -18.22 21.24 2.16
C GLY A 179 -17.98 21.19 0.65
N GLY A 180 -19.03 21.07 -0.17
CA GLY A 180 -18.94 20.93 -1.63
C GLY A 180 -18.38 19.57 -2.08
N VAL A 181 -18.46 18.55 -1.23
CA VAL A 181 -17.92 17.21 -1.50
C VAL A 181 -19.05 16.20 -1.68
N ASN A 182 -19.02 15.47 -2.80
CA ASN A 182 -19.92 14.36 -3.08
C ASN A 182 -19.12 13.05 -3.07
N LEU A 183 -19.58 12.07 -2.29
CA LEU A 183 -18.89 10.80 -2.03
C LEU A 183 -19.68 9.58 -2.49
N VAL A 184 -20.65 9.75 -3.38
CA VAL A 184 -21.36 8.60 -3.99
C VAL A 184 -20.42 7.75 -4.84
N GLY A 185 -20.63 6.42 -4.81
CA GLY A 185 -19.85 5.46 -5.58
C GLY A 185 -20.19 5.37 -7.07
N ARG A 186 -21.12 6.21 -7.57
CA ARG A 186 -21.53 6.22 -8.98
C ARG A 186 -20.33 6.50 -9.89
N SER A 187 -20.27 5.80 -11.02
CA SER A 187 -19.25 6.03 -12.06
C SER A 187 -19.33 7.46 -12.64
N GLN A 188 -18.16 8.08 -12.81
CA GLN A 188 -17.96 9.33 -13.52
C GLN A 188 -16.70 9.20 -14.40
N GLY A 189 -16.92 8.99 -15.70
CA GLY A 189 -15.84 8.69 -16.63
C GLY A 189 -15.14 7.39 -16.27
N GLN A 190 -13.81 7.44 -16.08
CA GLN A 190 -12.98 6.28 -15.76
C GLN A 190 -12.97 5.90 -14.27
N TYR A 191 -13.62 6.66 -13.38
CA TYR A 191 -13.56 6.43 -11.94
C TYR A 191 -14.96 6.57 -11.32
N SER A 192 -15.06 6.69 -9.99
CA SER A 192 -16.28 7.09 -9.28
C SER A 192 -16.24 8.58 -8.88
N VAL A 193 -17.41 9.16 -8.60
CA VAL A 193 -17.54 10.53 -8.07
C VAL A 193 -16.73 10.70 -6.79
N SER A 194 -16.88 9.77 -5.84
CA SER A 194 -16.15 9.72 -4.57
C SER A 194 -14.64 9.69 -4.72
N TYR A 195 -14.12 8.91 -5.67
CA TYR A 195 -12.70 8.81 -5.91
C TYR A 195 -12.14 10.12 -6.46
N LEU A 196 -12.82 10.72 -7.43
CA LEU A 196 -12.42 12.01 -8.01
C LEU A 196 -12.44 13.13 -6.96
N ALA A 197 -13.33 13.03 -5.98
CA ALA A 197 -13.32 13.92 -4.82
C ALA A 197 -12.14 13.64 -3.89
N LEU A 198 -11.87 12.39 -3.48
CA LEU A 198 -10.90 12.12 -2.42
C LEU A 198 -9.44 12.01 -2.88
N ALA A 199 -9.17 11.43 -4.04
CA ALA A 199 -7.81 11.18 -4.51
C ALA A 199 -6.93 12.45 -4.57
N PRO A 200 -7.43 13.64 -4.99
CA PRO A 200 -6.64 14.89 -4.94
C PRO A 200 -6.27 15.36 -3.52
N ARG A 201 -6.92 14.80 -2.48
CA ARG A 201 -6.66 15.11 -1.07
C ARG A 201 -5.65 14.16 -0.42
N VAL A 202 -5.14 13.20 -1.20
CA VAL A 202 -4.09 12.25 -0.79
C VAL A 202 -2.74 12.73 -1.30
N LYS A 203 -1.70 12.65 -0.46
CA LYS A 203 -0.32 12.88 -0.87
C LYS A 203 0.21 11.67 -1.64
N ILE A 204 0.18 11.78 -2.97
CA ILE A 204 0.63 10.75 -3.91
C ILE A 204 1.97 11.12 -4.55
N SER A 205 2.68 10.11 -5.01
CA SER A 205 3.85 10.21 -5.90
C SER A 205 3.36 10.19 -7.35
N ALA A 206 3.74 11.20 -8.13
CA ALA A 206 3.34 11.33 -9.53
C ALA A 206 4.40 12.08 -10.36
N TRP A 207 4.56 11.68 -11.62
CA TRP A 207 5.37 12.42 -12.60
C TRP A 207 4.52 13.51 -13.26
N ASP A 208 4.26 14.63 -12.58
CA ASP A 208 3.34 15.65 -13.12
C ASP A 208 4.04 16.78 -13.91
N GLY A 209 5.37 16.86 -13.86
CA GLY A 209 6.16 17.86 -14.59
C GLY A 209 5.93 19.30 -14.12
N ARG A 210 5.22 19.51 -13.01
CA ARG A 210 4.78 20.84 -12.56
C ARG A 210 5.78 21.54 -11.65
N ALA A 211 6.77 20.83 -11.11
CA ALA A 211 7.73 21.36 -10.15
C ALA A 211 9.03 20.55 -10.12
N ASP A 212 10.00 21.01 -9.32
CA ASP A 212 11.23 20.27 -9.03
C ASP A 212 10.88 18.89 -8.47
N PHE A 213 11.15 17.87 -9.27
CA PHE A 213 10.79 16.49 -8.99
C PHE A 213 11.43 15.96 -7.70
N ARG A 214 12.57 16.52 -7.29
CA ARG A 214 13.22 16.21 -6.00
C ARG A 214 12.35 16.63 -4.83
N THR A 215 11.57 17.69 -4.99
CA THR A 215 10.68 18.25 -3.97
C THR A 215 9.31 17.61 -3.97
N THR A 216 8.70 17.41 -5.14
CA THR A 216 7.34 16.85 -5.22
C THR A 216 7.31 15.34 -5.09
N ASN A 217 8.37 14.68 -5.52
CA ASN A 217 8.44 13.23 -5.53
C ASN A 217 9.39 12.65 -4.47
N SER A 218 9.98 13.53 -3.63
CA SER A 218 11.01 13.17 -2.65
C SER A 218 12.07 12.28 -3.30
N GLU A 219 12.91 12.86 -4.17
CA GLU A 219 14.02 12.15 -4.80
C GLU A 219 15.36 12.69 -4.32
N PRO A 220 16.35 11.81 -4.06
CA PRO A 220 16.41 10.39 -4.46
C PRO A 220 15.81 9.39 -3.46
N TYR A 221 15.16 9.83 -2.38
CA TYR A 221 14.62 8.95 -1.33
C TYR A 221 13.30 9.46 -0.76
N THR A 222 12.44 8.54 -0.31
CA THR A 222 11.16 8.90 0.30
C THR A 222 11.34 9.42 1.72
N GLN A 223 11.01 10.69 1.96
CA GLN A 223 10.94 11.25 3.30
C GLN A 223 9.82 10.57 4.10
N PRO A 224 10.05 10.18 5.37
CA PRO A 224 8.99 9.73 6.24
C PRO A 224 7.84 10.74 6.31
N ASP A 225 6.61 10.24 6.43
CA ASP A 225 5.38 11.05 6.55
C ASP A 225 5.08 11.99 5.37
N PHE A 226 5.78 11.85 4.24
CA PHE A 226 5.59 12.73 3.08
C PHE A 226 4.43 12.28 2.18
N PHE A 227 4.33 10.98 1.91
CA PHE A 227 3.28 10.37 1.10
C PHE A 227 2.27 9.58 1.94
N GLY A 228 1.22 9.11 1.28
CA GLY A 228 0.28 8.17 1.86
C GLY A 228 -0.56 8.77 2.97
N ALA A 229 -1.04 7.93 3.86
CA ALA A 229 -2.00 8.31 4.88
C ALA A 229 -1.43 9.37 5.83
N ARG A 230 -0.21 9.19 6.33
CA ARG A 230 0.42 10.11 7.32
C ARG A 230 0.67 11.50 6.75
N GLY A 231 1.06 11.59 5.47
CA GLY A 231 1.23 12.86 4.77
C GLY A 231 -0.07 13.56 4.38
N SER A 232 -1.19 12.83 4.34
CA SER A 232 -2.44 13.32 3.76
C SER A 232 -3.28 14.12 4.74
N PRO A 233 -3.72 15.35 4.38
CA PRO A 233 -4.68 16.12 5.17
C PRO A 233 -6.00 15.36 5.39
N LEU A 234 -6.40 14.53 4.42
CA LEU A 234 -7.60 13.70 4.52
C LEU A 234 -7.55 12.76 5.74
N MET A 235 -6.47 12.01 5.92
CA MET A 235 -6.38 11.09 7.07
C MET A 235 -6.33 11.85 8.39
N LYS A 236 -5.65 13.00 8.45
CA LYS A 236 -5.62 13.85 9.65
C LYS A 236 -7.02 14.32 10.05
N LEU A 237 -7.84 14.71 9.08
CA LEU A 237 -9.24 15.09 9.29
C LEU A 237 -10.09 13.91 9.80
N LEU A 238 -9.87 12.71 9.27
CA LEU A 238 -10.63 11.52 9.68
C LEU A 238 -10.28 11.12 11.12
N LEU A 239 -8.99 11.10 11.45
CA LEU A 239 -8.52 10.81 12.81
C LEU A 239 -8.92 11.88 13.83
N SER A 240 -9.31 13.10 13.40
CA SER A 240 -9.84 14.13 14.30
C SER A 240 -11.35 14.03 14.56
N GLY A 241 -12.03 12.97 14.08
CA GLY A 241 -13.45 12.73 14.35
C GLY A 241 -14.40 13.62 13.54
N HIS A 242 -14.11 13.78 12.24
CA HIS A 242 -14.91 14.61 11.33
C HIS A 242 -16.42 14.28 11.42
N GLY A 243 -17.23 15.29 11.74
CA GLY A 243 -18.69 15.15 11.81
C GLY A 243 -19.18 14.22 12.94
N GLY A 244 -18.33 13.92 13.92
CA GLY A 244 -18.64 12.94 14.97
C GLY A 244 -18.61 11.49 14.49
N VAL A 245 -18.05 11.22 13.30
CA VAL A 245 -17.86 9.87 12.79
C VAL A 245 -16.70 9.19 13.52
N GLU A 246 -16.94 7.98 14.00
CA GLU A 246 -15.93 7.10 14.57
C GLU A 246 -15.70 5.92 13.61
N LEU A 247 -14.46 5.76 13.15
CA LEU A 247 -14.05 4.66 12.28
C LEU A 247 -13.44 3.53 13.12
N SER A 248 -13.71 2.28 12.74
CA SER A 248 -13.04 1.14 13.36
C SER A 248 -11.54 1.10 12.97
N ALA A 249 -10.73 0.34 13.73
CA ALA A 249 -9.32 0.15 13.40
C ALA A 249 -9.13 -0.45 12.00
N GLU A 250 -10.00 -1.39 11.61
CA GLU A 250 -9.99 -2.02 10.28
C GLU A 250 -10.37 -1.03 9.17
N GLU A 251 -11.30 -0.11 9.43
CA GLU A 251 -11.70 0.93 8.47
C GLU A 251 -10.57 1.97 8.28
N ILE A 252 -9.91 2.37 9.38
CA ILE A 252 -8.71 3.21 9.34
C ILE A 252 -7.61 2.52 8.54
N GLU A 253 -7.35 1.22 8.79
CA GLU A 253 -6.33 0.46 8.07
C GLU A 253 -6.66 0.33 6.58
N ALA A 254 -7.93 0.12 6.20
CA ALA A 254 -8.35 0.04 4.80
C ALA A 254 -8.12 1.37 4.06
N LEU A 255 -8.51 2.48 4.67
CA LEU A 255 -8.28 3.83 4.13
C LEU A 255 -6.78 4.15 4.06
N ALA A 256 -6.02 3.81 5.09
CA ALA A 256 -4.57 3.99 5.10
C ALA A 256 -3.91 3.17 3.98
N THR A 257 -4.30 1.91 3.83
CA THR A 257 -3.81 1.00 2.79
C THR A 257 -4.03 1.56 1.39
N TRP A 258 -5.20 2.16 1.12
CA TRP A 258 -5.48 2.84 -0.15
C TRP A 258 -4.57 4.05 -0.37
N MET A 259 -4.47 4.94 0.63
CA MET A 259 -3.65 6.15 0.53
C MET A 259 -2.16 5.82 0.35
N ASP A 260 -1.62 4.91 1.18
CA ASP A 260 -0.23 4.46 1.15
C ASP A 260 0.13 3.74 -0.16
N SER A 261 -0.87 3.21 -0.86
CA SER A 261 -0.68 2.53 -2.13
C SER A 261 -0.77 3.47 -3.32
N ASN A 262 -0.59 4.78 -3.10
CA ASN A 262 -0.65 5.83 -4.12
C ASN A 262 -2.07 6.15 -4.60
N ALA A 263 -3.08 5.93 -3.75
CA ALA A 263 -4.49 6.17 -4.03
C ALA A 263 -4.95 5.56 -5.37
N LEU A 264 -4.59 4.31 -5.63
CA LEU A 264 -5.04 3.61 -6.85
C LEU A 264 -6.56 3.45 -6.87
N PHE A 265 -7.12 3.50 -8.07
CA PHE A 265 -8.51 3.07 -8.31
C PHE A 265 -8.56 1.61 -8.75
N TYR A 266 -7.64 1.24 -9.65
CA TYR A 266 -7.55 -0.09 -10.26
C TYR A 266 -6.29 -0.84 -9.82
N GLY A 267 -6.40 -2.16 -9.83
CA GLY A 267 -5.32 -3.09 -9.54
C GLY A 267 -4.95 -3.95 -10.76
N THR A 268 -5.27 -3.45 -11.95
CA THR A 268 -5.04 -4.11 -13.23
C THR A 268 -4.83 -3.08 -14.34
N PHE A 269 -4.09 -3.47 -15.37
CA PHE A 269 -3.95 -2.72 -16.61
C PHE A 269 -4.81 -3.31 -17.75
N ASP A 270 -5.53 -4.41 -17.51
CA ASP A 270 -6.47 -4.97 -18.47
C ASP A 270 -7.78 -4.14 -18.49
N PRO A 271 -8.20 -3.60 -19.64
CA PRO A 271 -9.41 -2.77 -19.72
C PRO A 271 -10.71 -3.48 -19.35
N GLN A 272 -10.83 -4.79 -19.58
CA GLN A 272 -12.05 -5.54 -19.25
C GLN A 272 -12.15 -5.73 -17.73
N ASP A 273 -11.04 -6.08 -17.09
CA ASP A 273 -10.97 -6.16 -15.64
C ASP A 273 -11.12 -4.79 -14.97
N GLN A 274 -10.63 -3.70 -15.58
CA GLN A 274 -10.94 -2.35 -15.09
C GLN A 274 -12.45 -2.08 -15.13
N ALA A 275 -13.13 -2.42 -16.22
CA ALA A 275 -14.58 -2.26 -16.31
C ALA A 275 -15.32 -3.06 -15.21
N ARG A 276 -14.84 -4.25 -14.87
CA ARG A 276 -15.34 -5.08 -13.76
C ARG A 276 -15.10 -4.42 -12.40
N GLN A 277 -13.87 -3.98 -12.13
CA GLN A 277 -13.52 -3.30 -10.89
C GLN A 277 -14.32 -2.00 -10.71
N GLN A 278 -14.60 -1.24 -11.79
CA GLN A 278 -15.43 -0.03 -11.73
C GLN A 278 -16.85 -0.32 -11.22
N ARG A 279 -17.38 -1.52 -11.49
CA ARG A 279 -18.68 -1.99 -10.96
C ARG A 279 -18.59 -2.64 -9.58
N GLY A 280 -17.41 -2.62 -8.94
CA GLY A 280 -17.19 -3.25 -7.65
C GLY A 280 -17.09 -4.79 -7.73
N GLU A 281 -16.72 -5.34 -8.88
CA GLU A 281 -16.51 -6.78 -9.01
C GLU A 281 -15.07 -7.18 -8.61
N GLN A 282 -14.94 -8.32 -7.94
CA GLN A 282 -13.65 -8.95 -7.68
C GLN A 282 -13.11 -9.56 -8.97
N ILE A 283 -11.80 -9.38 -9.21
CA ILE A 283 -11.06 -10.01 -10.30
C ILE A 283 -10.01 -10.97 -9.74
N ALA A 284 -9.49 -11.87 -10.57
CA ALA A 284 -8.48 -12.84 -10.15
C ALA A 284 -7.10 -12.20 -9.89
N GLY A 285 -6.84 -11.02 -10.45
CA GLY A 285 -5.51 -10.41 -10.50
C GLY A 285 -4.94 -10.45 -11.91
N PRO A 286 -3.84 -9.74 -12.18
CA PRO A 286 -3.19 -9.79 -13.49
C PRO A 286 -2.76 -11.22 -13.83
N ALA A 287 -2.88 -11.59 -15.11
CA ALA A 287 -2.35 -12.83 -15.63
C ALA A 287 -0.83 -12.86 -15.45
N TRP A 288 -0.30 -13.98 -14.96
CA TRP A 288 1.13 -14.24 -14.88
C TRP A 288 1.49 -14.96 -16.18
N GLU A 289 2.12 -14.25 -17.12
CA GLU A 289 2.78 -14.86 -18.27
C GLU A 289 4.19 -15.32 -17.88
#